data_AF-A0A800AEK6-F1
#
_entry.id   AF-A0A800AEK6-F1
#
_cell.length_a   1.000
_cell.length_b   1.000
_cell.length_c   1.000
_cell.angle_alpha   90.00
_cell.angle_beta   90.00
_cell.angle_gamma   90.00
#
_symmetry.space_group_name_H-M   'P 1'
#
loop_
_entity.id
_entity.type
_entity.pdbx_description
1 polymer ?
#
loop_
_entity_poly.entity_id
_entity_poly.type
_entity_poly.pdbx_seq_one_letter_code
_entity_poly.pdbx_strand_id
1 'polypeptide(L)'
;MFFPEISGGLYAWDLADEGVERILDNLQEMTACNSTYLIALMHHEKRPLTDYFYPHNPVRKTYCPEDSRAYFKPDPKPSNQFEAKS
;
A
#
# COMPACT_ATOMS: atom_id res chain seq x y z
N MET A 1 -26.75 -3.72 2.89
CA MET A 1 -25.40 -4.31 3.05
C MET A 1 -24.48 -3.16 3.36
N PHE A 2 -24.11 -2.93 4.63
CA PHE A 2 -23.15 -1.90 5.00
C PHE A 2 -21.87 -2.62 5.39
N PHE A 3 -20.88 -2.62 4.49
CA PHE A 3 -19.55 -3.07 4.84
C PHE A 3 -18.89 -1.93 5.63
N PRO A 4 -18.54 -2.14 6.91
CA PRO A 4 -17.95 -1.08 7.73
C PRO A 4 -16.55 -0.68 7.25
N GLU A 5 -15.85 -1.61 6.60
CA GLU A 5 -14.49 -1.41 6.11
C GLU A 5 -14.39 -1.88 4.65
N ILE A 6 -13.77 -1.02 3.83
CA ILE A 6 -13.39 -1.28 2.45
C ILE A 6 -11.90 -0.95 2.35
N SER A 7 -11.07 -1.98 2.47
CA SER A 7 -9.61 -1.82 2.54
C SER A 7 -8.95 -1.95 1.17
N GLY A 8 -8.07 -1.02 0.84
CA GLY A 8 -7.19 -1.08 -0.34
C GLY A 8 -5.76 -1.47 0.02
N GLY A 9 -5.16 -2.39 -0.73
CA GLY A 9 -3.74 -2.72 -0.57
C GLY A 9 -2.85 -1.70 -1.30
N LEU A 10 -1.81 -1.20 -0.64
CA LEU A 10 -0.80 -0.33 -1.24
C LEU A 10 0.57 -0.99 -1.28
N TYR A 11 1.38 -0.65 -2.28
CA TYR A 11 2.79 -1.01 -2.32
C TYR A 11 3.66 0.14 -1.81
N ALA A 12 4.87 -0.21 -1.35
CA ALA A 12 5.83 0.78 -0.86
C ALA A 12 6.22 1.82 -1.94
N TRP A 13 6.26 1.41 -3.22
CA TRP A 13 6.57 2.32 -4.30
C TRP A 13 5.40 3.25 -4.66
N ASP A 14 4.14 2.88 -4.38
CA ASP A 14 3.01 3.79 -4.57
C ASP A 14 3.15 4.98 -3.61
N LEU A 15 3.49 4.71 -2.35
CA LEU A 15 3.81 5.75 -1.37
C LEU A 15 5.01 6.61 -1.79
N ALA A 16 6.06 5.98 -2.32
CA ALA A 16 7.26 6.68 -2.74
C ALA A 16 7.02 7.59 -3.97
N ASP A 17 6.15 7.18 -4.89
CA ASP A 17 5.86 7.89 -6.13
C ASP A 17 4.77 8.94 -5.97
N GLU A 18 3.75 8.65 -5.16
CA GLU A 18 2.58 9.50 -5.02
C GLU A 18 2.64 10.43 -3.82
N GLY A 19 3.31 10.00 -2.74
CA GLY A 19 3.22 10.60 -1.42
C GLY A 19 1.96 10.11 -0.68
N VAL A 20 2.04 10.10 0.66
CA VAL A 20 1.00 9.53 1.53
C VAL A 20 -0.36 10.19 1.34
N GLU A 21 -0.43 11.53 1.37
CA GLU A 21 -1.72 12.23 1.28
C GLU A 21 -2.43 11.94 -0.05
N ARG A 22 -1.71 12.11 -1.16
CA ARG A 22 -2.29 11.96 -2.50
C ARG A 22 -2.77 10.54 -2.78
N ILE A 23 -2.03 9.51 -2.36
CA ILE A 23 -2.49 8.14 -2.60
C ILE A 23 -3.73 7.79 -1.76
N LEU A 24 -3.84 8.35 -0.55
CA LEU A 24 -5.01 8.15 0.31
C LEU A 24 -6.23 8.88 -0.26
N ASP A 25 -6.07 10.11 -0.75
CA ASP A 25 -7.12 10.85 -1.48
C ASP A 25 -7.57 10.05 -2.71
N ASN A 26 -6.63 9.54 -3.52
CA ASN A 26 -6.94 8.73 -4.70
C ASN A 26 -7.73 7.45 -4.34
N LEU A 27 -7.32 6.73 -3.29
CA LEU A 27 -8.04 5.54 -2.82
C LEU A 27 -9.46 5.86 -2.34
N GLN A 28 -9.64 6.99 -1.64
CA GLN A 28 -10.96 7.40 -1.19
C GLN A 28 -11.85 7.83 -2.36
N GLU A 29 -11.35 8.69 -3.24
CA GLU A 29 -12.13 9.30 -4.32
C GLU A 29 -12.40 8.34 -5.48
N MET A 30 -11.43 7.49 -5.83
CA MET A 30 -11.54 6.62 -7.01
C MET A 30 -12.15 5.26 -6.69
N THR A 31 -11.96 4.74 -5.47
CA THR A 31 -12.38 3.38 -5.10
C THR A 31 -13.26 3.29 -3.86
N ALA A 32 -13.57 4.42 -3.22
CA ALA A 32 -14.33 4.49 -1.96
C ALA A 32 -13.71 3.66 -0.82
N CYS A 33 -12.38 3.46 -0.85
CA CYS A 33 -11.68 2.79 0.23
C CYS A 33 -11.64 3.71 1.46
N ASN A 34 -11.88 3.13 2.65
CA ASN A 34 -11.85 3.84 3.94
C ASN A 34 -10.78 3.30 4.89
N SER A 35 -10.00 2.32 4.43
CA SER A 35 -8.89 1.69 5.13
C SER A 35 -7.81 1.30 4.11
N THR A 36 -6.56 1.22 4.55
CA THR A 36 -5.47 0.71 3.72
C THR A 36 -4.48 -0.10 4.53
N TYR A 37 -3.83 -1.04 3.87
CA TYR A 37 -2.70 -1.80 4.42
C TYR A 37 -1.54 -1.81 3.44
N LEU A 38 -0.33 -1.80 3.98
CA LEU A 38 0.88 -1.88 3.17
C LEU A 38 1.21 -3.34 2.88
N ILE A 39 1.51 -3.64 1.62
CA ILE A 39 2.02 -4.93 1.21
C ILE A 39 3.50 -4.99 1.62
N ALA A 40 3.72 -5.67 2.74
CA ALA A 40 4.98 -5.72 3.47
C ALA A 40 6.09 -6.50 2.75
N LEU A 41 5.73 -7.55 2.00
CA LEU A 41 6.64 -8.46 1.33
C LEU A 41 6.15 -8.72 -0.08
N MET A 42 7.07 -8.73 -1.04
CA MET A 42 6.80 -9.00 -2.44
C MET A 42 7.79 -10.00 -2.99
N HIS A 43 7.31 -11.02 -3.71
CA HIS A 43 8.15 -11.88 -4.52
C HIS A 43 8.47 -11.21 -5.85
N HIS A 44 9.53 -11.67 -6.51
CA HIS A 44 9.96 -11.13 -7.80
C HIS A 44 8.89 -11.36 -8.89
N GLU A 45 8.11 -10.33 -9.22
CA GLU A 45 7.06 -10.42 -10.22
C GLU A 45 6.67 -9.04 -10.78
N LYS A 46 6.45 -8.94 -12.10
CA LYS A 46 6.03 -7.71 -12.75
C LYS A 46 4.67 -7.23 -12.25
N ARG A 47 4.57 -5.92 -12.00
CA ARG A 47 3.37 -5.21 -11.56
C ARG A 47 3.03 -4.05 -12.51
N PRO A 48 1.73 -3.74 -12.72
CA PRO A 48 0.57 -4.49 -12.22
C PRO A 48 0.48 -5.89 -12.84
N LEU A 49 -0.12 -6.84 -12.10
CA LEU A 49 -0.08 -8.28 -12.42
C LEU A 49 -0.82 -8.58 -13.73
N THR A 50 -2.05 -8.08 -13.86
CA THR A 50 -2.97 -8.39 -14.96
C THR A 50 -2.99 -7.33 -16.06
N ASP A 51 -2.55 -6.11 -15.75
CA ASP A 51 -2.65 -4.96 -16.66
C ASP A 51 -1.32 -4.59 -17.30
N TYR A 52 -1.36 -3.89 -18.43
CA TYR A 52 -0.15 -3.41 -19.09
C TYR A 52 0.56 -2.32 -18.28
N PHE A 53 -0.20 -1.40 -17.66
CA PHE A 53 0.34 -0.24 -16.95
C PHE A 53 -0.45 0.07 -15.68
N TYR A 54 0.21 0.68 -14.70
CA TYR A 54 -0.46 1.25 -13.54
C TYR A 54 -1.47 2.33 -13.96
N PRO A 55 -2.70 2.30 -13.42
CA PRO A 55 -3.77 3.20 -13.87
C PRO A 55 -3.59 4.65 -13.41
N HIS A 56 -3.03 4.87 -12.22
CA HIS A 56 -2.93 6.21 -11.62
C HIS A 56 -1.50 6.61 -11.22
N ASN A 57 -0.54 5.67 -11.15
CA ASN A 57 0.82 5.99 -10.74
C ASN A 57 1.47 6.99 -11.73
N PRO A 58 1.94 8.16 -11.24
CA PRO A 58 2.42 9.25 -12.07
C PRO A 58 3.89 9.08 -12.49
N VAL A 59 4.66 8.25 -11.79
CA VAL A 59 6.10 8.08 -12.01
C VAL A 59 6.38 6.82 -12.81
N ARG A 60 5.73 5.71 -12.46
CA ARG A 60 6.01 4.38 -13.02
C ARG A 60 4.82 3.87 -13.81
N LYS A 61 5.11 3.30 -14.98
CA LYS A 61 4.11 2.57 -15.77
C LYS A 61 4.07 1.09 -15.41
N THR A 62 5.20 0.50 -15.07
CA THR A 62 5.32 -0.87 -14.54
C THR A 62 6.45 -0.91 -13.53
N TYR A 63 6.49 -1.96 -12.69
CA TYR A 63 7.59 -2.20 -11.78
C TYR A 63 7.80 -3.70 -11.55
N CYS A 64 9.03 -4.16 -11.43
CA CYS A 64 9.36 -5.53 -11.03
C CYS A 64 10.19 -5.43 -9.74
N PRO A 65 9.62 -5.80 -8.57
CA PRO A 65 10.29 -5.66 -7.29
C PRO A 65 11.44 -6.67 -7.17
N GLU A 66 12.38 -6.34 -6.30
CA GLU A 66 13.41 -7.30 -5.88
C GLU A 66 12.76 -8.46 -5.11
N ASP A 67 13.41 -9.62 -5.14
CA ASP A 67 12.84 -10.82 -4.54
C ASP A 67 12.77 -10.72 -3.01
N SER A 68 11.58 -10.96 -2.46
CA SER A 68 11.30 -11.18 -1.04
C SER A 68 11.86 -10.10 -0.11
N ARG A 69 11.75 -8.82 -0.51
CA ARG A 69 12.27 -7.68 0.25
C ARG A 69 11.22 -7.06 1.18
N ALA A 70 11.61 -6.81 2.43
CA ALA A 70 10.88 -5.93 3.33
C ALA A 70 11.28 -4.47 3.10
N TYR A 71 10.31 -3.59 2.96
CA TYR A 71 10.51 -2.13 2.76
C TYR A 71 10.52 -1.33 4.07
N PHE A 72 10.53 -2.01 5.20
CA PHE A 72 10.57 -1.41 6.53
C PHE A 72 11.61 -2.13 7.39
N LYS A 73 12.14 -1.40 8.38
CA LYS A 73 12.99 -1.98 9.41
C LYS A 73 12.14 -2.26 10.64
N PRO A 74 11.92 -3.52 11.04
CA PRO A 74 11.19 -3.81 12.25
C PRO A 74 11.93 -3.23 13.47
N ASP A 75 11.19 -2.63 14.39
CA ASP A 75 11.76 -2.23 15.68
C ASP A 75 12.04 -3.52 16.50
N PRO A 76 13.27 -3.72 17.00
CA PRO A 76 13.60 -4.88 17.83
C PRO A 76 12.88 -4.87 19.19
N LYS A 77 12.30 -3.74 19.61
CA LYS A 77 11.52 -3.66 20.85
C LYS A 77 10.15 -4.31 20.65
N PRO A 78 9.69 -5.18 21.56
CA PRO A 78 8.33 -5.68 21.53
C PRO A 78 7.35 -4.50 21.65
N SER A 79 6.35 -4.46 20.77
CA SER A 79 5.31 -3.42 20.75
C SER A 79 4.35 -3.57 21.94
N ASN A 80 4.81 -3.24 23.14
CA ASN A 80 3.93 -3.10 24.30
C ASN A 80 3.18 -1.76 24.25
N GLN A 81 2.44 -1.45 23.18
CA GLN A 81 1.61 -0.25 23.11
C GLN A 81 0.37 -0.46 22.24
N PHE A 82 -0.63 -1.11 22.84
CA PHE A 82 -2.03 -0.77 22.57
C PHE A 82 -2.64 -0.32 23.90
N GLU A 83 -2.21 0.83 24.41
CA GLU A 83 -3.04 1.56 25.38
C GLU A 83 -4.20 2.15 24.58
N ALA A 84 -5.33 1.45 24.58
CA ALA A 84 -6.60 2.04 24.21
C ALA A 84 -6.83 3.23 25.13
N LYS A 85 -6.65 4.44 24.60
CA LYS A 85 -7.05 5.66 25.31
C LYS A 85 -8.55 5.58 25.55
N SER A 86 -8.91 5.45 26.83
CA SER A 86 -10.25 5.59 27.40
C SER A 86 -10.79 7.00 27.29
#